data_AF-A0A0G4KHB4-F1
#
_entry.id   AF-A0A0G4KHB4-F1
#
_cell.length_a   1.000
_cell.length_b   1.000
_cell.length_c   1.000
_cell.angle_alpha   90.00
_cell.angle_beta   90.00
_cell.angle_gamma   90.00
#
_symmetry.space_group_name_H-M   'P 1'
#
loop_
_entity.id
_entity.type
_entity.pdbx_description
1 polymer ?
#
loop_
_entity_poly.entity_id
_entity_poly.type
_entity_poly.pdbx_seq_one_letter_code
_entity_poly.pdbx_strand_id
1 'polypeptide(L)'
;MSRRGVIKDIIITPVAFHDMPLLNSVGVHEPFALRSIIEVITEDTYGLGESYGDSTHLDRLKAASEQIKGLSVYNTNGIYQKCTASLEGNATSGGDGMAGMVTTASVADKVFSPFEVACLDIQGKLAGVPVSDLLGGLVRDQVQYSAYLFYKWAGHPGEADDEYGAALDAPGLVRQAQKIIDEYGFKAIKLKGGVYPPAQEVEAIKALHAAFPKVPLRLDPNAAWTVETSKWVAAELKGIVEYLEDPAPEIDGMAAITRLSAELPEESFATYGGQSDFLIGGLAAGSAGTIAGFANVFPRTIVHIYNLYKEGKFQEAMMLHKKAALAEQPCKAGIAAVKYAAALNTAKAAGIEGAVEKLRPRQPYVEPSAAAKKAIEEQTAELAKVEATLRGEAKAELTNGSTNGA
;
A
#
# COMPACT_ATOMS: atom_id res chain seq x y z
N MET A 1 -4.81 -6.25 -39.62
CA MET A 1 -4.44 -7.08 -38.45
C MET A 1 -4.79 -8.53 -38.76
N SER A 2 -3.93 -9.49 -38.39
CA SER A 2 -4.19 -10.92 -38.59
C SER A 2 -5.44 -11.34 -37.84
N ARG A 3 -6.39 -12.02 -38.51
CA ARG A 3 -7.62 -12.56 -37.90
C ARG A 3 -7.34 -13.53 -36.75
N ARG A 4 -6.15 -14.14 -36.73
CA ARG A 4 -5.72 -15.15 -35.76
C ARG A 4 -5.66 -14.65 -34.32
N GLY A 5 -5.45 -13.35 -34.11
CA GLY A 5 -5.36 -12.74 -32.77
C GLY A 5 -6.67 -12.14 -32.26
N VAL A 6 -7.82 -12.48 -32.85
CA VAL A 6 -9.14 -11.96 -32.43
C VAL A 6 -9.78 -12.93 -31.44
N ILE A 7 -10.20 -12.41 -30.28
CA ILE A 7 -10.88 -13.17 -29.24
C ILE A 7 -12.27 -13.59 -29.75
N LYS A 8 -12.49 -14.90 -29.85
CA LYS A 8 -13.74 -15.51 -30.31
C LYS A 8 -14.66 -15.87 -29.17
N ASP A 9 -14.10 -16.47 -28.13
CA ASP A 9 -14.85 -16.87 -26.95
C ASP A 9 -13.98 -16.81 -25.69
N ILE A 10 -14.62 -16.87 -24.54
CA ILE A 10 -13.98 -16.87 -23.22
C ILE A 10 -14.75 -17.83 -22.31
N ILE A 11 -14.05 -18.81 -21.73
CA ILE A 11 -14.60 -19.74 -20.75
C ILE A 11 -14.06 -19.39 -19.37
N ILE A 12 -14.95 -19.30 -18.38
CA ILE A 12 -14.62 -19.03 -16.99
C ILE A 12 -15.03 -20.26 -16.18
N THR A 13 -14.05 -20.96 -15.60
CA THR A 13 -14.28 -22.20 -14.84
C THR A 13 -13.87 -22.00 -13.38
N PRO A 14 -14.83 -21.87 -12.45
CA PRO A 14 -14.51 -21.91 -11.03
C PRO A 14 -14.05 -23.31 -10.63
N VAL A 15 -12.99 -23.37 -9.83
CA VAL A 15 -12.42 -24.62 -9.32
C VAL A 15 -12.18 -24.51 -7.82
N ALA A 16 -12.23 -25.65 -7.15
CA ALA A 16 -11.91 -25.79 -5.73
C ALA A 16 -10.89 -26.92 -5.57
N PHE A 17 -9.91 -26.71 -4.71
CA PHE A 17 -8.94 -27.75 -4.32
C PHE A 17 -8.70 -27.69 -2.82
N HIS A 18 -8.29 -28.81 -2.23
CA HIS A 18 -8.11 -28.94 -0.79
C HIS A 18 -7.07 -27.96 -0.25
N ASP A 19 -7.36 -27.37 0.90
CA ASP A 19 -6.42 -26.54 1.67
C ASP A 19 -6.39 -26.99 3.15
N MET A 20 -5.26 -26.76 3.79
CA MET A 20 -5.00 -27.14 5.19
C MET A 20 -5.53 -26.07 6.15
N PRO A 21 -5.74 -26.37 7.45
CA PRO A 21 -6.22 -25.38 8.44
C PRO A 21 -5.09 -24.41 8.87
N LEU A 22 -4.61 -23.61 7.91
CA LEU A 22 -3.54 -22.63 8.10
C LEU A 22 -4.07 -21.38 8.82
N LEU A 23 -3.42 -20.97 9.90
CA LEU A 23 -3.79 -19.82 10.73
C LEU A 23 -3.14 -18.54 10.21
N ASN A 24 -3.87 -17.44 10.28
CA ASN A 24 -3.39 -16.09 9.97
C ASN A 24 -4.07 -15.06 10.91
N SER A 25 -3.76 -13.78 10.74
CA SER A 25 -4.27 -12.72 11.62
C SER A 25 -5.78 -12.49 11.57
N VAL A 26 -6.48 -13.00 10.55
CA VAL A 26 -7.93 -12.84 10.37
C VAL A 26 -8.72 -14.13 10.57
N GLY A 27 -8.04 -15.25 10.85
CA GLY A 27 -8.70 -16.53 11.16
C GLY A 27 -7.90 -17.74 10.71
N VAL A 28 -8.60 -18.68 10.07
CA VAL A 28 -8.07 -19.95 9.59
C VAL A 28 -8.56 -20.18 8.16
N HIS A 29 -7.72 -20.79 7.32
CA HIS A 29 -8.12 -21.20 5.98
C HIS A 29 -9.27 -22.23 6.05
N GLU A 30 -10.16 -22.18 5.05
CA GLU A 30 -11.23 -23.16 4.88
C GLU A 30 -10.70 -24.46 4.25
N PRO A 31 -11.46 -25.57 4.26
CA PRO A 31 -11.02 -26.85 3.66
C PRO A 31 -10.77 -26.83 2.15
N PHE A 32 -11.24 -25.78 1.47
CA PHE A 32 -11.06 -25.62 0.03
C PHE A 32 -10.68 -24.19 -0.33
N ALA A 33 -9.65 -24.04 -1.15
CA ALA A 33 -9.31 -22.78 -1.79
C ALA A 33 -10.04 -22.66 -3.14
N LEU A 34 -10.59 -21.47 -3.43
CA LEU A 34 -11.37 -21.21 -4.64
C LEU A 34 -10.58 -20.37 -5.65
N ARG A 35 -10.55 -20.81 -6.91
CA ARG A 35 -9.93 -20.10 -8.04
C ARG A 35 -10.86 -20.05 -9.25
N SER A 36 -10.55 -19.19 -10.20
CA SER A 36 -11.17 -19.18 -11.53
C SER A 36 -10.13 -19.37 -12.61
N ILE A 37 -10.34 -20.34 -13.50
CA ILE A 37 -9.54 -20.55 -14.70
C ILE A 37 -10.21 -19.82 -15.86
N ILE A 38 -9.44 -18.97 -16.54
CA ILE A 38 -9.89 -18.18 -17.69
C ILE A 38 -9.23 -18.73 -18.93
N GLU A 39 -10.04 -19.25 -19.86
CA GLU A 39 -9.59 -19.70 -21.16
C GLU A 39 -10.08 -18.72 -22.23
N VAL A 40 -9.16 -17.96 -22.82
CA VAL A 40 -9.45 -17.06 -23.95
C VAL A 40 -9.21 -17.83 -25.24
N ILE A 41 -10.21 -17.92 -26.12
CA ILE A 41 -10.17 -18.74 -27.33
C ILE A 41 -10.12 -17.83 -28.56
N THR A 42 -9.20 -18.13 -29.47
CA THR A 42 -9.11 -17.50 -30.81
C THR A 42 -9.42 -18.53 -31.90
N GLU A 43 -9.19 -18.19 -33.18
CA GLU A 43 -9.48 -19.11 -34.29
C GLU A 43 -8.64 -20.41 -34.24
N ASP A 44 -7.36 -20.31 -33.87
CA ASP A 44 -6.41 -21.42 -33.98
C ASP A 44 -5.73 -21.81 -32.66
N THR A 45 -5.95 -21.04 -31.59
CA THR A 45 -5.26 -21.25 -30.29
C THR A 45 -6.07 -20.69 -29.14
N TYR A 46 -5.69 -21.05 -27.91
CA TYR A 46 -6.22 -20.51 -26.67
C TYR A 46 -5.11 -19.94 -25.77
N GLY A 47 -5.50 -19.15 -24.78
CA GLY A 47 -4.66 -18.59 -23.73
C GLY A 47 -5.25 -18.82 -22.35
N LEU A 48 -4.40 -19.05 -21.35
CA LEU A 48 -4.84 -19.30 -19.98
C LEU A 48 -4.50 -18.15 -19.03
N GLY A 49 -5.43 -17.85 -18.14
CA GLY A 49 -5.23 -16.99 -16.97
C GLY A 49 -5.89 -17.60 -15.74
N GLU A 50 -5.52 -17.12 -14.57
CA GLU A 50 -6.07 -17.59 -13.29
C GLU A 50 -6.37 -16.41 -12.37
N SER A 51 -7.49 -16.46 -11.65
CA SER A 51 -7.87 -15.42 -10.68
C SER A 51 -8.65 -15.99 -9.47
N TYR A 52 -9.24 -15.10 -8.68
CA TYR A 52 -10.04 -15.44 -7.50
C TYR A 52 -11.35 -16.18 -7.87
N GLY A 53 -11.84 -17.03 -6.97
CA GLY A 53 -13.02 -17.87 -7.19
C GLY A 53 -14.29 -17.45 -6.45
N ASP A 54 -14.31 -16.28 -5.80
CA ASP A 54 -15.51 -15.79 -5.11
C ASP A 54 -16.58 -15.31 -6.10
N SER A 55 -17.86 -15.45 -5.72
CA SER A 55 -18.98 -15.18 -6.62
C SER A 55 -19.01 -13.76 -7.16
N THR A 56 -18.68 -12.76 -6.34
CA THR A 56 -18.66 -11.35 -6.76
C THR A 56 -17.60 -11.12 -7.83
N HIS A 57 -16.41 -11.71 -7.69
CA HIS A 57 -15.37 -11.65 -8.71
C HIS A 57 -15.74 -12.42 -9.97
N LEU A 58 -16.37 -13.60 -9.85
CA LEU A 58 -16.87 -14.38 -11.00
C LEU A 58 -17.89 -13.58 -11.83
N ASP A 59 -18.83 -12.90 -11.18
CA ASP A 59 -19.82 -12.05 -11.85
C ASP A 59 -19.15 -10.89 -12.60
N ARG A 60 -18.12 -10.27 -12.02
CA ARG A 60 -17.33 -9.22 -12.68
C ARG A 60 -16.55 -9.75 -13.88
N LEU A 61 -15.90 -10.90 -13.75
CA LEU A 61 -15.19 -11.55 -14.86
C LEU A 61 -16.15 -11.86 -16.02
N LYS A 62 -17.34 -12.37 -15.71
CA LYS A 62 -18.39 -12.64 -16.70
C LYS A 62 -18.91 -11.37 -17.39
N ALA A 63 -19.10 -10.28 -16.63
CA ALA A 63 -19.51 -9.01 -17.21
C ALA A 63 -18.44 -8.43 -18.15
N ALA A 64 -17.16 -8.54 -17.78
CA ALA A 64 -16.04 -8.12 -18.62
C ALA A 64 -15.89 -9.00 -19.87
N SER A 65 -16.03 -10.33 -19.75
CA SER A 65 -15.82 -11.26 -20.87
C SER A 65 -16.75 -10.99 -22.05
N GLU A 66 -18.01 -10.62 -21.79
CA GLU A 66 -18.97 -10.29 -22.85
C GLU A 66 -18.59 -9.02 -23.63
N GLN A 67 -17.85 -8.08 -23.02
CA GLN A 67 -17.42 -6.85 -23.66
C GLN A 67 -16.08 -6.96 -24.40
N ILE A 68 -15.27 -7.97 -24.07
CA ILE A 68 -13.93 -8.17 -24.61
C ILE A 68 -13.94 -8.99 -25.92
N LYS A 69 -14.96 -9.83 -26.12
CA LYS A 69 -15.12 -10.63 -27.35
C LYS A 69 -15.05 -9.74 -28.60
N GLY A 70 -14.33 -10.20 -29.61
CA GLY A 70 -14.09 -9.48 -30.87
C GLY A 70 -12.90 -8.49 -30.85
N LEU A 71 -12.32 -8.20 -29.68
CA LEU A 71 -11.07 -7.45 -29.61
C LEU A 71 -9.86 -8.30 -30.00
N SER A 72 -8.77 -7.64 -30.37
CA SER A 72 -7.50 -8.31 -30.57
C SER A 72 -6.78 -8.53 -29.24
N VAL A 73 -6.12 -9.68 -29.08
CA VAL A 73 -5.25 -9.99 -27.93
C VAL A 73 -4.09 -9.01 -27.74
N TYR A 74 -3.71 -8.25 -28.78
CA TYR A 74 -2.71 -7.19 -28.71
C TYR A 74 -3.28 -5.84 -28.23
N ASN A 75 -4.60 -5.68 -28.21
CA ASN A 75 -5.25 -4.45 -27.79
C ASN A 75 -5.54 -4.46 -26.27
N THR A 76 -4.49 -4.68 -25.47
CA THR A 76 -4.60 -4.75 -24.00
C THR A 76 -5.16 -3.47 -23.40
N ASN A 77 -4.84 -2.31 -23.96
CA ASN A 77 -5.45 -1.02 -23.58
C ASN A 77 -6.98 -1.01 -23.78
N GLY A 78 -7.46 -1.49 -24.93
CA GLY A 78 -8.89 -1.60 -25.21
C GLY A 78 -9.59 -2.63 -24.32
N ILE A 79 -8.92 -3.75 -24.03
CA ILE A 79 -9.42 -4.77 -23.09
C ILE A 79 -9.55 -4.17 -21.69
N TYR A 80 -8.52 -3.45 -21.21
CA TYR A 80 -8.56 -2.77 -19.91
C TYR A 80 -9.72 -1.78 -19.84
N GLN A 81 -9.93 -0.96 -20.88
CA GLN A 81 -11.08 -0.05 -20.95
C GLN A 81 -12.43 -0.78 -20.87
N LYS A 82 -12.57 -1.96 -21.48
CA LYS A 82 -13.78 -2.79 -21.37
C LYS A 82 -13.94 -3.38 -19.97
N CYS A 83 -12.86 -3.83 -19.33
CA CYS A 83 -12.90 -4.26 -17.94
C CYS A 83 -13.39 -3.12 -17.03
N THR A 84 -12.82 -1.92 -17.16
CA THR A 84 -13.24 -0.74 -16.38
C THR A 84 -14.71 -0.39 -16.64
N ALA A 85 -15.13 -0.31 -17.91
CA ALA A 85 -16.51 0.01 -18.26
C ALA A 85 -17.51 -1.04 -17.76
N SER A 86 -17.13 -2.33 -17.72
CA SER A 86 -17.98 -3.40 -17.19
C SER A 86 -18.28 -3.28 -15.69
N LEU A 87 -17.52 -2.45 -14.97
CA LEU A 87 -17.70 -2.18 -13.54
C LEU A 87 -18.58 -0.96 -13.27
N GLU A 88 -18.96 -0.18 -14.29
CA GLU A 88 -19.85 0.98 -14.13
C GLU A 88 -21.23 0.52 -13.61
N GLY A 89 -21.53 0.85 -12.35
CA GLY A 89 -22.76 0.45 -11.66
C GLY A 89 -22.58 -0.63 -10.57
N ASN A 90 -21.38 -1.20 -10.41
CA ASN A 90 -21.08 -2.24 -9.42
C ASN A 90 -19.94 -1.82 -8.47
N ALA A 91 -20.12 -0.65 -7.84
CA ALA A 91 -19.14 0.00 -6.97
C ALA A 91 -19.09 -0.61 -5.55
N THR A 92 -18.93 -1.92 -5.44
CA THR A 92 -18.57 -2.52 -4.15
C THR A 92 -17.09 -2.26 -3.84
N SER A 93 -16.80 -1.99 -2.57
CA SER A 93 -15.44 -1.76 -2.05
C SER A 93 -14.56 -2.98 -2.32
N GLY A 94 -13.30 -2.74 -2.72
CA GLY A 94 -12.31 -3.81 -2.89
C GLY A 94 -12.14 -4.65 -1.61
N GLY A 95 -11.86 -5.94 -1.79
CA GLY A 95 -11.70 -6.91 -0.69
C GLY A 95 -11.97 -8.35 -1.11
N ASP A 96 -12.75 -8.51 -2.18
CA ASP A 96 -13.10 -9.81 -2.76
C ASP A 96 -11.85 -10.62 -3.16
N GLY A 97 -11.90 -11.92 -2.90
CA GLY A 97 -10.87 -12.90 -3.24
C GLY A 97 -9.68 -13.02 -2.27
N MET A 98 -9.57 -12.14 -1.26
CA MET A 98 -8.41 -12.06 -0.36
C MET A 98 -8.79 -12.04 1.13
N ALA A 99 -9.95 -12.60 1.49
CA ALA A 99 -10.44 -12.73 2.87
C ALA A 99 -10.40 -11.41 3.70
N GLY A 100 -10.52 -10.26 3.04
CA GLY A 100 -10.46 -8.95 3.70
C GLY A 100 -9.07 -8.48 4.14
N MET A 101 -7.99 -9.25 3.89
CA MET A 101 -6.61 -8.83 4.19
C MET A 101 -6.09 -7.79 3.19
N VAL A 102 -6.61 -7.77 1.95
CA VAL A 102 -6.24 -6.80 0.91
C VAL A 102 -7.50 -6.17 0.31
N THR A 103 -7.87 -4.99 0.80
CA THR A 103 -9.12 -4.29 0.45
C THR A 103 -8.94 -3.09 -0.48
N THR A 104 -7.74 -2.54 -0.59
CA THR A 104 -7.48 -1.30 -1.34
C THR A 104 -7.00 -1.51 -2.78
N ALA A 105 -6.81 -2.76 -3.20
CA ALA A 105 -6.43 -3.08 -4.57
C ALA A 105 -7.52 -2.70 -5.57
N SER A 106 -7.10 -2.13 -6.71
CA SER A 106 -7.98 -1.74 -7.82
C SER A 106 -8.80 -2.93 -8.33
N VAL A 107 -10.12 -2.79 -8.30
CA VAL A 107 -11.05 -3.81 -8.81
C VAL A 107 -10.87 -4.01 -10.32
N ALA A 108 -10.62 -2.93 -11.06
CA ALA A 108 -10.38 -3.00 -12.50
C ALA A 108 -9.15 -3.85 -12.83
N ASP A 109 -8.06 -3.68 -12.08
CA ASP A 109 -6.84 -4.46 -12.30
C ASP A 109 -7.02 -5.93 -11.93
N LYS A 110 -7.73 -6.23 -10.83
CA LYS A 110 -8.07 -7.61 -10.45
C LYS A 110 -8.86 -8.34 -11.54
N VAL A 111 -9.80 -7.65 -12.19
CA VAL A 111 -10.63 -8.22 -13.27
C VAL A 111 -9.83 -8.31 -14.57
N PHE A 112 -9.00 -7.32 -14.88
CA PHE A 112 -8.20 -7.28 -16.10
C PHE A 112 -7.09 -8.35 -16.12
N SER A 113 -6.41 -8.55 -14.99
CA SER A 113 -5.22 -9.39 -14.87
C SER A 113 -5.35 -10.77 -15.54
N PRO A 114 -6.37 -11.62 -15.28
CA PRO A 114 -6.40 -12.95 -15.89
C PRO A 114 -6.66 -12.91 -17.41
N PHE A 115 -7.33 -11.88 -17.93
CA PHE A 115 -7.48 -11.71 -19.37
C PHE A 115 -6.17 -11.25 -20.03
N GLU A 116 -5.41 -10.39 -19.34
CA GLU A 116 -4.10 -9.93 -19.80
C GLU A 116 -3.09 -11.06 -19.87
N VAL A 117 -3.02 -11.90 -18.84
CA VAL A 117 -2.17 -13.11 -18.81
C VAL A 117 -2.54 -14.06 -19.94
N ALA A 118 -3.84 -14.34 -20.15
CA ALA A 118 -4.30 -15.17 -21.26
C ALA A 118 -3.98 -14.56 -22.63
N CYS A 119 -4.04 -13.22 -22.76
CA CYS A 119 -3.62 -12.54 -23.97
C CYS A 119 -2.11 -12.69 -24.21
N LEU A 120 -1.26 -12.52 -23.18
CA LEU A 120 0.18 -12.72 -23.29
C LEU A 120 0.55 -14.16 -23.67
N ASP A 121 -0.16 -15.15 -23.12
CA ASP A 121 -0.01 -16.55 -23.51
C ASP A 121 -0.30 -16.76 -25.01
N ILE A 122 -1.41 -16.21 -25.51
CA ILE A 122 -1.72 -16.24 -26.95
C ILE A 122 -0.68 -15.48 -27.78
N GLN A 123 -0.25 -14.31 -27.34
CA GLN A 123 0.77 -13.52 -28.04
C GLN A 123 2.07 -14.32 -28.17
N GLY A 124 2.50 -14.99 -27.11
CA GLY A 124 3.67 -15.86 -27.12
C GLY A 124 3.50 -17.03 -28.09
N LYS A 125 2.36 -17.72 -28.05
CA LYS A 125 2.01 -18.81 -28.97
C LYS A 125 1.99 -18.37 -30.44
N LEU A 126 1.44 -17.19 -30.74
CA LEU A 126 1.36 -16.65 -32.10
C LEU A 126 2.72 -16.18 -32.62
N ALA A 127 3.57 -15.65 -31.75
CA ALA A 127 4.92 -15.18 -32.09
C ALA A 127 5.98 -16.29 -32.03
N GLY A 128 5.66 -17.45 -31.43
CA GLY A 128 6.60 -18.55 -31.25
C GLY A 128 7.66 -18.29 -30.18
N VAL A 129 7.34 -17.48 -29.17
CA VAL A 129 8.26 -17.08 -28.08
C VAL A 129 7.61 -17.27 -26.71
N PRO A 130 8.38 -17.52 -25.65
CA PRO A 130 7.84 -17.54 -24.29
C PRO A 130 7.35 -16.14 -23.86
N VAL A 131 6.41 -16.09 -22.90
CA VAL A 131 5.89 -14.82 -22.35
C VAL A 131 7.01 -13.94 -21.80
N SER A 132 8.07 -14.53 -21.22
CA SER A 132 9.23 -13.79 -20.73
C SER A 132 9.88 -12.90 -21.79
N ASP A 133 9.90 -13.33 -23.05
CA ASP A 133 10.50 -12.54 -24.15
C ASP A 133 9.63 -11.34 -24.51
N LEU A 134 8.31 -11.46 -24.36
CA LEU A 134 7.39 -10.33 -24.49
C LEU A 134 7.60 -9.29 -23.37
N LEU A 135 8.06 -9.75 -22.20
CA LEU A 135 8.33 -8.92 -21.02
C LEU A 135 9.78 -8.39 -20.97
N GLY A 136 10.52 -8.46 -22.08
CA GLY A 136 11.89 -7.92 -22.19
C GLY A 136 13.01 -8.96 -22.09
N GLY A 137 12.66 -10.24 -22.02
CA GLY A 137 13.60 -11.37 -22.01
C GLY A 137 14.02 -11.82 -20.62
N LEU A 138 14.44 -13.09 -20.54
CA LEU A 138 14.94 -13.69 -19.30
C LEU A 138 16.26 -13.05 -18.87
N VAL A 139 16.36 -12.73 -17.58
CA VAL A 139 17.64 -12.37 -16.93
C VAL A 139 18.13 -13.46 -15.97
N ARG A 140 17.39 -14.57 -15.88
CA ARG A 140 17.68 -15.77 -15.10
C ARG A 140 16.85 -16.94 -15.62
N ASP A 141 17.40 -18.15 -15.57
CA ASP A 141 16.73 -19.36 -16.06
C ASP A 141 15.78 -20.00 -15.04
N GLN A 142 15.92 -19.64 -13.76
CA GLN A 142 15.09 -20.15 -12.66
C GLN A 142 14.73 -19.01 -11.70
N VAL A 143 13.52 -19.07 -11.15
CA VAL A 143 13.02 -18.13 -10.12
C VAL A 143 13.05 -18.84 -8.77
N GLN A 144 13.74 -18.24 -7.80
CA GLN A 144 13.80 -18.78 -6.44
C GLN A 144 12.54 -18.39 -5.66
N TYR A 145 11.92 -19.40 -5.04
CA TYR A 145 10.78 -19.25 -4.13
C TYR A 145 11.22 -19.43 -2.67
N SER A 146 10.33 -19.13 -1.72
CA SER A 146 10.54 -19.32 -0.27
C SER A 146 9.62 -20.40 0.30
N ALA A 147 10.09 -21.12 1.31
CA ALA A 147 9.23 -21.96 2.14
C ALA A 147 8.27 -21.06 2.92
N TYR A 148 6.97 -21.20 2.66
CA TYR A 148 5.94 -20.38 3.32
C TYR A 148 5.33 -21.17 4.48
N LEU A 149 5.77 -20.84 5.68
CA LEU A 149 5.36 -21.47 6.93
C LEU A 149 4.13 -20.76 7.51
N PHE A 150 3.30 -21.55 8.17
CA PHE A 150 2.10 -21.10 8.85
C PHE A 150 1.97 -21.82 10.18
N TYR A 151 1.52 -21.11 11.21
CA TYR A 151 0.87 -21.78 12.32
C TYR A 151 -0.35 -22.53 11.77
N LYS A 152 -0.59 -23.76 12.22
CA LYS A 152 -1.73 -24.57 11.74
C LYS A 152 -2.21 -25.58 12.76
N TRP A 153 -3.51 -25.89 12.70
CA TRP A 153 -4.06 -27.07 13.38
C TRP A 153 -3.59 -28.35 12.69
N ALA A 154 -3.76 -29.50 13.35
CA ALA A 154 -3.32 -30.78 12.79
C ALA A 154 -4.18 -31.24 11.60
N GLY A 155 -5.47 -30.94 11.64
CA GLY A 155 -6.45 -31.16 10.58
C GLY A 155 -7.66 -30.24 10.80
N HIS A 156 -8.56 -30.17 9.83
CA HIS A 156 -9.81 -29.42 9.98
C HIS A 156 -10.69 -30.08 11.07
N PRO A 157 -11.54 -29.32 11.79
CA PRO A 157 -12.39 -29.91 12.83
C PRO A 157 -13.29 -31.03 12.30
N GLY A 158 -13.11 -32.24 12.84
CA GLY A 158 -13.87 -33.44 12.42
C GLY A 158 -13.22 -34.25 11.29
N GLU A 159 -12.12 -33.77 10.73
CA GLU A 159 -11.30 -34.49 9.75
C GLU A 159 -10.09 -35.15 10.45
N ALA A 160 -9.42 -36.06 9.75
CA ALA A 160 -8.14 -36.60 10.20
C ALA A 160 -7.01 -35.57 10.10
N ASP A 161 -5.95 -35.77 10.88
CA ASP A 161 -4.74 -34.96 10.78
C ASP A 161 -4.13 -35.09 9.37
N ASP A 162 -3.64 -33.98 8.83
CA ASP A 162 -2.88 -33.96 7.58
C ASP A 162 -1.42 -34.37 7.80
N GLU A 163 -0.69 -34.57 6.70
CA GLU A 163 0.68 -35.06 6.73
C GLU A 163 1.71 -34.12 7.39
N TYR A 164 1.34 -32.85 7.62
CA TYR A 164 2.20 -31.88 8.32
C TYR A 164 1.94 -31.88 9.83
N GLY A 165 0.74 -32.28 10.25
CA GLY A 165 0.30 -32.19 11.64
C GLY A 165 0.23 -30.75 12.14
N ALA A 166 0.12 -30.57 13.46
CA ALA A 166 0.02 -29.24 14.07
C ALA A 166 1.39 -28.54 14.16
N ALA A 167 1.37 -27.23 13.89
CA ALA A 167 2.47 -26.31 14.17
C ALA A 167 1.92 -25.11 14.95
N LEU A 168 1.97 -25.19 16.28
CA LEU A 168 1.39 -24.18 17.19
C LEU A 168 2.47 -23.52 18.07
N ASP A 169 3.73 -23.93 17.90
CA ASP A 169 4.89 -23.49 18.66
C ASP A 169 6.16 -23.53 17.80
N ALA A 170 7.28 -23.06 18.35
CA ALA A 170 8.55 -23.00 17.66
C ALA A 170 9.07 -24.37 17.19
N PRO A 171 9.05 -25.45 18.01
CA PRO A 171 9.40 -26.79 17.54
C PRO A 171 8.54 -27.29 16.37
N GLY A 172 7.23 -27.01 16.39
CA GLY A 172 6.32 -27.34 15.30
C GLY A 172 6.70 -26.64 13.98
N LEU A 173 6.99 -25.34 14.04
CA LEU A 173 7.41 -24.58 12.87
C LEU A 173 8.77 -25.03 12.32
N VAL A 174 9.73 -25.39 13.18
CA VAL A 174 11.02 -25.95 12.72
C VAL A 174 10.81 -27.30 12.01
N ARG A 175 9.94 -28.18 12.53
CA ARG A 175 9.61 -29.44 11.85
C ARG A 175 8.93 -29.21 10.50
N GLN A 176 7.97 -28.28 10.44
CA GLN A 176 7.30 -27.90 9.20
C GLN A 176 8.32 -27.36 8.17
N ALA A 177 9.21 -26.46 8.59
CA ALA A 177 10.27 -25.92 7.74
C ALA A 177 11.20 -27.01 7.19
N GLN A 178 11.63 -27.94 8.05
CA GLN A 178 12.48 -29.05 7.65
C GLN A 178 11.81 -29.93 6.58
N LYS A 179 10.55 -30.35 6.80
CA LYS A 179 9.79 -31.15 5.81
C LYS A 179 9.70 -30.43 4.47
N ILE A 180 9.32 -29.15 4.46
CA ILE A 180 9.16 -28.37 3.22
C ILE A 180 10.52 -28.17 2.52
N ILE A 181 11.59 -27.89 3.26
CA ILE A 181 12.92 -27.68 2.67
C ILE A 181 13.51 -28.99 2.14
N ASP A 182 13.31 -30.11 2.82
CA ASP A 182 13.80 -31.41 2.35
C ASP A 182 13.11 -31.84 1.05
N GLU A 183 11.83 -31.52 0.89
CA GLU A 183 11.05 -31.85 -0.30
C GLU A 183 11.34 -30.91 -1.48
N TYR A 184 11.41 -29.60 -1.24
CA TYR A 184 11.46 -28.59 -2.31
C TYR A 184 12.81 -27.86 -2.46
N GLY A 185 13.71 -27.96 -1.49
CA GLY A 185 15.03 -27.32 -1.53
C GLY A 185 15.02 -25.79 -1.44
N PHE A 186 14.00 -25.20 -0.80
CA PHE A 186 13.91 -23.74 -0.67
C PHE A 186 15.11 -23.14 0.06
N LYS A 187 15.50 -21.94 -0.38
CA LYS A 187 16.67 -21.22 0.13
C LYS A 187 16.31 -19.95 0.88
N ALA A 188 15.04 -19.77 1.23
CA ALA A 188 14.51 -18.69 2.07
C ALA A 188 13.25 -19.20 2.78
N ILE A 189 12.95 -18.66 3.97
CA ILE A 189 11.78 -19.02 4.78
C ILE A 189 10.98 -17.75 5.07
N LYS A 190 9.66 -17.83 4.92
CA LYS A 190 8.71 -16.81 5.38
C LYS A 190 7.75 -17.45 6.37
N LEU A 191 7.57 -16.84 7.54
CA LEU A 191 6.54 -17.21 8.50
C LEU A 191 5.35 -16.25 8.41
N LYS A 192 4.14 -16.79 8.24
CA LYS A 192 2.90 -16.08 8.51
C LYS A 192 2.73 -15.91 10.03
N GLY A 193 2.72 -14.67 10.48
CA GLY A 193 2.51 -14.29 11.88
C GLY A 193 1.15 -13.62 12.10
N GLY A 194 1.07 -12.82 13.17
CA GLY A 194 -0.17 -12.16 13.59
C GLY A 194 -1.20 -13.11 14.20
N VAL A 195 -0.80 -14.34 14.54
CA VAL A 195 -1.66 -15.39 15.10
C VAL A 195 -1.49 -15.46 16.63
N TYR A 196 -0.24 -15.41 17.09
CA TYR A 196 0.13 -15.50 18.49
C TYR A 196 0.68 -14.16 19.00
N PRO A 197 0.82 -13.97 20.33
CA PRO A 197 1.48 -12.78 20.88
C PRO A 197 2.87 -12.56 20.24
N PRO A 198 3.27 -11.31 19.94
CA PRO A 198 4.51 -11.03 19.21
C PRO A 198 5.77 -11.69 19.80
N ALA A 199 5.84 -11.81 21.13
CA ALA A 199 6.96 -12.50 21.79
C ALA A 199 7.07 -13.98 21.41
N GLN A 200 5.95 -14.68 21.25
CA GLN A 200 5.96 -16.08 20.83
C GLN A 200 6.42 -16.23 19.38
N GLU A 201 6.03 -15.30 18.50
CA GLU A 201 6.44 -15.32 17.08
C GLU A 201 7.92 -14.93 16.93
N VAL A 202 8.43 -14.03 17.77
CA VAL A 202 9.88 -13.73 17.88
C VAL A 202 10.67 -14.98 18.28
N GLU A 203 10.22 -15.72 19.29
CA GLU A 203 10.88 -16.96 19.71
C GLU A 203 10.85 -18.03 18.62
N ALA A 204 9.76 -18.11 17.84
CA ALA A 204 9.69 -19.00 16.69
C ALA A 204 10.70 -18.63 15.60
N ILE A 205 10.85 -17.34 15.25
CA ILE A 205 11.87 -16.88 14.30
C ILE A 205 13.28 -17.16 14.82
N LYS A 206 13.57 -16.91 16.10
CA LYS A 206 14.88 -17.23 16.71
C LYS A 206 15.19 -18.74 16.63
N ALA A 207 14.18 -19.59 16.86
CA ALA A 207 14.33 -21.04 16.73
C ALA A 207 14.59 -21.47 15.28
N LEU A 208 13.86 -20.89 14.32
CA LEU A 208 14.10 -21.11 12.88
C LEU A 208 15.51 -20.67 12.49
N HIS A 209 16.00 -19.54 13.01
CA HIS A 209 17.36 -19.08 12.76
C HIS A 209 18.41 -20.03 13.32
N ALA A 210 18.20 -20.56 14.53
CA ALA A 210 19.10 -21.53 15.12
C ALA A 210 19.15 -22.84 14.32
N ALA A 211 18.00 -23.31 13.81
CA ALA A 211 17.91 -24.52 13.00
C ALA A 211 18.45 -24.33 11.57
N PHE A 212 18.30 -23.14 11.00
CA PHE A 212 18.69 -22.80 9.63
C PHE A 212 19.56 -21.52 9.57
N PRO A 213 20.79 -21.50 10.13
CA PRO A 213 21.55 -20.27 10.38
C PRO A 213 21.92 -19.42 9.16
N LYS A 214 21.89 -19.99 7.96
CA LYS A 214 22.27 -19.33 6.70
C LYS A 214 21.08 -19.07 5.77
N VAL A 215 19.87 -19.42 6.19
CA VAL A 215 18.67 -19.27 5.38
C VAL A 215 18.03 -17.91 5.71
N PRO A 216 17.81 -17.02 4.73
CA PRO A 216 17.07 -15.78 4.92
C PRO A 216 15.69 -16.05 5.52
N LEU A 217 15.35 -15.30 6.58
CA LEU A 217 14.09 -15.43 7.29
C LEU A 217 13.23 -14.17 7.12
N ARG A 218 11.93 -14.35 7.01
CA ARG A 218 10.94 -13.26 6.88
C ARG A 218 9.79 -13.51 7.83
N LEU A 219 9.24 -12.45 8.40
CA LEU A 219 8.04 -12.51 9.25
C LEU A 219 7.01 -11.50 8.72
N ASP A 220 5.76 -11.94 8.62
CA ASP A 220 4.64 -11.18 8.08
C ASP A 220 3.41 -11.34 8.97
N PRO A 221 3.08 -10.37 9.84
CA PRO A 221 1.91 -10.40 10.70
C PRO A 221 0.69 -9.70 10.09
N ASN A 222 0.72 -9.31 8.81
CA ASN A 222 -0.35 -8.58 8.11
C ASN A 222 -0.94 -7.42 8.92
N ALA A 223 -0.07 -6.50 9.34
CA ALA A 223 -0.41 -5.30 10.08
C ALA A 223 -1.12 -5.55 11.44
N ALA A 224 -1.00 -6.75 12.02
CA ALA A 224 -1.63 -7.08 13.30
C ALA A 224 -1.03 -6.34 14.52
N TRP A 225 0.09 -5.64 14.36
CA TRP A 225 0.76 -4.97 15.47
C TRP A 225 0.66 -3.45 15.41
N THR A 226 0.74 -2.82 16.58
CA THR A 226 0.96 -1.38 16.66
C THR A 226 2.37 -1.02 16.20
N VAL A 227 2.61 0.26 15.89
CA VAL A 227 3.95 0.77 15.55
C VAL A 227 4.96 0.51 16.70
N GLU A 228 4.56 0.68 17.96
CA GLU A 228 5.46 0.45 19.10
C GLU A 228 5.79 -1.04 19.28
N THR A 229 4.81 -1.91 19.14
CA THR A 229 5.04 -3.37 19.10
C THR A 229 5.98 -3.74 17.94
N SER A 230 5.78 -3.15 16.76
CA SER A 230 6.61 -3.40 15.57
C SER A 230 8.06 -2.99 15.78
N LYS A 231 8.30 -1.83 16.42
CA LYS A 231 9.65 -1.39 16.80
C LYS A 231 10.31 -2.36 17.78
N TRP A 232 9.56 -2.85 18.76
CA TRP A 232 10.06 -3.84 19.71
C TRP A 232 10.43 -5.16 19.00
N VAL A 233 9.57 -5.70 18.15
CA VAL A 233 9.86 -6.91 17.36
C VAL A 233 11.07 -6.71 16.45
N ALA A 234 11.16 -5.57 15.76
CA ALA A 234 12.30 -5.27 14.89
C ALA A 234 13.63 -5.18 15.67
N ALA A 235 13.61 -4.69 16.91
CA ALA A 235 14.78 -4.68 17.78
C ALA A 235 15.19 -6.10 18.21
N GLU A 236 14.22 -6.94 18.58
CA GLU A 236 14.46 -8.34 18.98
C GLU A 236 14.97 -9.22 17.82
N LEU A 237 14.56 -8.93 16.58
CA LEU A 237 14.92 -9.69 15.39
C LEU A 237 16.04 -9.04 14.57
N LYS A 238 16.71 -8.02 15.12
CA LYS A 238 17.79 -7.30 14.44
C LYS A 238 18.92 -8.26 14.05
N GLY A 239 19.20 -8.35 12.75
CA GLY A 239 20.24 -9.23 12.19
C GLY A 239 19.82 -10.68 12.01
N ILE A 240 18.55 -11.03 12.29
CA ILE A 240 18.00 -12.38 12.14
C ILE A 240 17.13 -12.48 10.88
N VAL A 241 16.24 -11.52 10.67
CA VAL A 241 15.35 -11.50 9.51
C VAL A 241 15.97 -10.71 8.35
N GLU A 242 15.73 -11.17 7.12
CA GLU A 242 16.05 -10.47 5.88
C GLU A 242 15.21 -9.19 5.76
N TYR A 243 13.92 -9.30 6.09
CA TYR A 243 13.01 -8.18 6.23
C TYR A 243 11.81 -8.55 7.12
N LEU A 244 11.13 -7.51 7.60
CA LEU A 244 9.87 -7.61 8.32
C LEU A 244 8.77 -7.00 7.43
N GLU A 245 7.84 -7.84 6.98
CA GLU A 245 6.79 -7.48 6.02
C GLU A 245 5.54 -7.01 6.78
N ASP A 246 4.95 -5.87 6.38
CA ASP A 246 3.73 -5.30 6.97
C ASP A 246 3.59 -5.45 8.50
N PRO A 247 4.57 -5.01 9.32
CA PRO A 247 4.47 -5.21 10.77
C PRO A 247 3.36 -4.37 11.41
N ALA A 248 3.14 -3.17 10.88
CA ALA A 248 2.12 -2.23 11.31
C ALA A 248 1.41 -1.63 10.09
N PRO A 249 0.17 -1.13 10.25
CA PRO A 249 -0.52 -0.42 9.17
C PRO A 249 0.16 0.92 8.82
N GLU A 250 0.33 1.16 7.51
CA GLU A 250 0.74 2.39 6.78
C GLU A 250 2.13 3.02 7.07
N ILE A 251 3.11 2.72 6.19
CA ILE A 251 4.44 3.38 5.98
C ILE A 251 4.77 3.61 4.47
N ASP A 252 4.03 3.04 3.51
CA ASP A 252 4.44 2.86 2.10
C ASP A 252 4.73 4.13 1.28
N GLY A 253 4.12 5.26 1.63
CA GLY A 253 4.35 6.53 0.92
C GLY A 253 5.81 6.99 0.98
N MET A 254 6.53 6.64 2.05
CA MET A 254 7.92 7.05 2.27
C MET A 254 8.92 6.24 1.43
N ALA A 255 8.69 4.94 1.26
CA ALA A 255 9.56 4.08 0.46
C ALA A 255 9.43 4.37 -1.05
N ALA A 256 8.23 4.76 -1.50
CA ALA A 256 8.00 5.18 -2.88
C ALA A 256 8.82 6.42 -3.26
N ILE A 257 8.89 7.41 -2.35
CA ILE A 257 9.71 8.63 -2.53
C ILE A 257 11.19 8.27 -2.74
N THR A 258 11.73 7.33 -1.94
CA THR A 258 13.13 6.89 -2.06
C THR A 258 13.44 6.22 -3.39
N ARG A 259 12.55 5.35 -3.90
CA ARG A 259 12.78 4.66 -5.18
C ARG A 259 12.67 5.63 -6.37
N LEU A 260 11.65 6.47 -6.37
CA LEU A 260 11.40 7.44 -7.44
C LEU A 260 12.50 8.50 -7.53
N SER A 261 12.99 9.01 -6.39
CA SER A 261 14.10 9.98 -6.37
C SER A 261 15.46 9.37 -6.76
N ALA A 262 15.60 8.03 -6.68
CA ALA A 262 16.79 7.33 -7.13
C ALA A 262 16.77 7.04 -8.65
N GLU A 263 15.59 6.81 -9.23
CA GLU A 263 15.42 6.46 -10.65
C GLU A 263 15.24 7.68 -11.55
N LEU A 264 14.65 8.77 -11.03
CA LEU A 264 14.29 9.95 -11.81
C LEU A 264 14.96 11.21 -11.23
N PRO A 265 15.82 11.90 -12.01
CA PRO A 265 16.43 13.16 -11.59
C PRO A 265 15.37 14.24 -11.27
N GLU A 266 15.62 15.07 -10.25
CA GLU A 266 14.71 16.13 -9.78
C GLU A 266 14.33 17.11 -10.91
N GLU A 267 15.23 17.34 -11.88
CA GLU A 267 15.00 18.20 -13.04
C GLU A 267 13.95 17.65 -14.00
N SER A 268 13.69 16.34 -13.94
CA SER A 268 12.74 15.62 -14.80
C SER A 268 11.47 15.19 -14.06
N PHE A 269 11.57 14.91 -12.76
CA PHE A 269 10.46 14.45 -11.94
C PHE A 269 10.71 14.72 -10.46
N ALA A 270 9.80 15.43 -9.80
CA ALA A 270 9.91 15.79 -8.39
C ALA A 270 8.80 15.12 -7.57
N THR A 271 9.19 14.37 -6.54
CA THR A 271 8.25 13.77 -5.59
C THR A 271 7.94 14.71 -4.43
N TYR A 272 6.71 14.67 -3.92
CA TYR A 272 6.28 15.47 -2.79
C TYR A 272 5.53 14.58 -1.79
N GLY A 273 5.83 14.71 -0.50
CA GLY A 273 5.04 14.06 0.55
C GLY A 273 3.62 14.62 0.59
N GLY A 274 2.59 13.78 0.69
CA GLY A 274 1.19 14.21 0.60
C GLY A 274 0.60 14.87 1.87
N GLN A 275 1.38 15.00 2.94
CA GLN A 275 0.94 15.57 4.21
C GLN A 275 2.07 16.36 4.88
N SER A 276 1.71 17.40 5.64
CA SER A 276 2.67 18.35 6.19
C SER A 276 3.57 17.72 7.26
N ASP A 277 3.05 16.77 8.04
CA ASP A 277 3.82 15.97 8.99
C ASP A 277 4.76 14.94 8.34
N PHE A 278 4.71 14.76 7.01
CA PHE A 278 5.71 14.01 6.26
C PHE A 278 6.87 14.86 5.72
N LEU A 279 6.84 16.20 5.88
CA LEU A 279 7.83 17.09 5.26
C LEU A 279 9.29 16.65 5.47
N ILE A 280 9.76 16.53 6.71
CA ILE A 280 11.15 16.15 6.98
C ILE A 280 11.45 14.71 6.57
N GLY A 281 10.50 13.80 6.80
CA GLY A 281 10.65 12.42 6.35
C GLY A 281 10.84 12.36 4.84
N GLY A 282 9.96 13.01 4.07
CA GLY A 282 9.98 13.08 2.62
C GLY A 282 11.30 13.65 2.12
N LEU A 283 11.74 14.77 2.69
CA LEU A 283 13.01 15.41 2.33
C LEU A 283 14.20 14.46 2.58
N ALA A 284 14.20 13.73 3.70
CA ALA A 284 15.22 12.72 3.98
C ALA A 284 15.18 11.53 3.01
N ALA A 285 14.00 11.21 2.47
CA ALA A 285 13.79 10.18 1.47
C ALA A 285 14.03 10.66 0.02
N GLY A 286 14.37 11.94 -0.20
CA GLY A 286 14.63 12.49 -1.53
C GLY A 286 13.46 13.21 -2.19
N SER A 287 12.41 13.57 -1.44
CA SER A 287 11.35 14.44 -1.96
C SER A 287 11.84 15.87 -2.16
N ALA A 288 11.28 16.55 -3.16
CA ALA A 288 11.51 17.97 -3.39
C ALA A 288 10.82 18.85 -2.33
N GLY A 289 9.78 18.32 -1.69
CA GLY A 289 9.03 18.99 -0.63
C GLY A 289 7.79 18.20 -0.19
N THR A 290 6.73 18.94 0.18
CA THR A 290 5.43 18.37 0.56
C THR A 290 4.27 19.15 -0.07
N ILE A 291 3.19 18.45 -0.39
CA ILE A 291 1.88 19.03 -0.67
C ILE A 291 1.12 19.06 0.65
N ALA A 292 1.13 20.23 1.30
CA ALA A 292 0.58 20.41 2.64
C ALA A 292 -0.76 21.14 2.59
N GLY A 293 -1.86 20.44 2.88
CA GLY A 293 -3.16 21.09 3.13
C GLY A 293 -3.08 22.08 4.30
N PHE A 294 -2.28 21.77 5.32
CA PHE A 294 -2.06 22.61 6.49
C PHE A 294 -1.28 23.90 6.20
N ALA A 295 -0.57 23.99 5.06
CA ALA A 295 0.05 25.24 4.62
C ALA A 295 -0.99 26.32 4.30
N ASN A 296 -2.26 25.96 4.07
CA ASN A 296 -3.35 26.95 3.99
C ASN A 296 -3.65 27.61 5.34
N VAL A 297 -3.22 27.00 6.46
CA VAL A 297 -3.43 27.48 7.84
C VAL A 297 -2.17 28.14 8.39
N PHE A 298 -0.99 27.54 8.18
CA PHE A 298 0.31 28.01 8.69
C PHE A 298 1.41 27.98 7.63
N PRO A 299 1.31 28.79 6.56
CA PRO A 299 2.21 28.72 5.41
C PRO A 299 3.67 29.03 5.76
N ARG A 300 3.93 30.06 6.58
CA ARG A 300 5.32 30.47 6.90
C ARG A 300 6.01 29.44 7.76
N THR A 301 5.28 28.85 8.69
CA THR A 301 5.79 27.78 9.56
C THR A 301 6.26 26.59 8.73
N ILE A 302 5.45 26.13 7.77
CA ILE A 302 5.82 25.00 6.89
C ILE A 302 7.03 25.34 6.01
N VAL A 303 7.07 26.55 5.43
CA VAL A 303 8.23 27.02 4.65
C VAL A 303 9.48 27.15 5.51
N HIS A 304 9.36 27.64 6.74
CA HIS A 304 10.49 27.79 7.63
C HIS A 304 11.09 26.44 8.04
N ILE A 305 10.25 25.41 8.30
CA ILE A 305 10.71 24.04 8.54
C ILE A 305 11.51 23.52 7.33
N TYR A 306 11.01 23.75 6.11
CA TYR A 306 11.71 23.38 4.88
C TYR A 306 13.08 24.06 4.77
N ASN A 307 13.15 25.37 5.01
CA ASN A 307 14.40 26.13 4.92
C ASN A 307 15.41 25.67 5.97
N LEU A 308 14.99 25.50 7.23
CA LEU A 308 15.86 24.97 8.29
C LEU A 308 16.44 23.61 7.91
N TYR A 309 15.64 22.74 7.29
CA TYR A 309 16.11 21.45 6.80
C TYR A 309 17.14 21.60 5.67
N LYS A 310 16.87 22.44 4.66
CA LYS A 310 17.79 22.68 3.53
C LYS A 310 19.10 23.35 3.96
N GLU A 311 19.09 24.15 5.03
CA GLU A 311 20.27 24.75 5.65
C GLU A 311 21.07 23.77 6.53
N GLY A 312 20.62 22.53 6.71
CA GLY A 312 21.27 21.52 7.55
C GLY A 312 20.97 21.66 9.05
N LYS A 313 20.05 22.54 9.46
CA LYS A 313 19.63 22.74 10.85
C LYS A 313 18.57 21.70 11.27
N PHE A 314 18.92 20.42 11.15
CA PHE A 314 17.96 19.31 11.28
C PHE A 314 17.25 19.24 12.63
N GLN A 315 17.94 19.57 13.73
CA GLN A 315 17.35 19.52 15.08
C GLN A 315 16.30 20.62 15.28
N GLU A 316 16.59 21.83 14.82
CA GLU A 316 15.65 22.97 14.88
C GLU A 316 14.44 22.70 13.97
N ALA A 317 14.69 22.23 12.75
CA ALA A 317 13.64 21.82 11.81
C ALA A 317 12.71 20.76 12.44
N MET A 318 13.29 19.69 13.01
CA MET A 318 12.54 18.60 13.62
C MET A 318 11.74 19.04 14.86
N MET A 319 12.30 19.93 15.69
CA MET A 319 11.60 20.46 16.85
C MET A 319 10.35 21.24 16.44
N LEU A 320 10.47 22.12 15.44
CA LEU A 320 9.34 22.89 14.92
C LEU A 320 8.36 22.00 14.16
N HIS A 321 8.84 21.00 13.41
CA HIS A 321 8.01 20.06 12.68
C HIS A 321 7.13 19.21 13.59
N LYS A 322 7.64 18.76 14.74
CA LYS A 322 6.84 18.06 15.76
C LYS A 322 5.68 18.92 16.29
N LYS A 323 5.93 20.22 16.54
CA LYS A 323 4.88 21.15 16.95
C LYS A 323 3.83 21.34 15.86
N ALA A 324 4.27 21.46 14.60
CA ALA A 324 3.37 21.56 13.46
C ALA A 324 2.51 20.30 13.27
N ALA A 325 3.10 19.10 13.42
CA ALA A 325 2.39 17.83 13.29
C ALA A 325 1.28 17.67 14.34
N LEU A 326 1.52 18.06 15.59
CA LEU A 326 0.50 18.03 16.65
C LEU A 326 -0.65 19.01 16.35
N ALA A 327 -0.34 20.21 15.86
CA ALA A 327 -1.35 21.21 15.51
C ALA A 327 -2.16 20.85 14.25
N GLU A 328 -1.62 19.97 13.37
CA GLU A 328 -2.30 19.52 12.15
C GLU A 328 -3.38 18.46 12.44
N GLN A 329 -3.22 17.65 13.49
CA GLN A 329 -4.14 16.54 13.82
C GLN A 329 -5.64 16.86 13.72
N PRO A 330 -6.17 17.95 14.33
CA PRO A 330 -7.60 18.24 14.28
C PRO A 330 -8.04 18.81 12.92
N CYS A 331 -7.09 19.24 12.09
CA CYS A 331 -7.35 19.69 10.72
C CYS A 331 -7.42 18.53 9.72
N LYS A 332 -6.95 17.32 10.08
CA LYS A 332 -6.99 16.13 9.22
C LYS A 332 -8.39 15.53 9.03
N ALA A 333 -9.37 15.95 9.83
CA ALA A 333 -10.76 15.47 9.76
C ALA A 333 -11.51 15.86 8.46
N GLY A 334 -10.88 16.60 7.55
CA GLY A 334 -11.39 16.92 6.22
C GLY A 334 -11.42 18.41 5.91
N ILE A 335 -11.85 18.76 4.69
CA ILE A 335 -11.78 20.14 4.16
C ILE A 335 -12.52 21.18 5.01
N ALA A 336 -13.56 20.77 5.73
CA ALA A 336 -14.32 21.64 6.62
C ALA A 336 -13.48 22.12 7.81
N ALA A 337 -12.65 21.24 8.38
CA ALA A 337 -11.75 21.57 9.49
C ALA A 337 -10.64 22.52 9.04
N VAL A 338 -10.02 22.25 7.88
CA VAL A 338 -8.98 23.12 7.28
C VAL A 338 -9.53 24.51 6.99
N LYS A 339 -10.74 24.61 6.42
CA LYS A 339 -11.40 25.90 6.14
C LYS A 339 -11.67 26.70 7.42
N TYR A 340 -12.14 26.04 8.47
CA TYR A 340 -12.36 26.69 9.76
C TYR A 340 -11.03 27.19 10.36
N ALA A 341 -10.00 26.35 10.38
CA ALA A 341 -8.68 26.73 10.87
C ALA A 341 -8.06 27.89 10.08
N ALA A 342 -8.17 27.88 8.75
CA ALA A 342 -7.71 28.96 7.88
C ALA A 342 -8.47 30.27 8.12
N ALA A 343 -9.79 30.19 8.38
CA ALA A 343 -10.60 31.35 8.72
C ALA A 343 -10.12 32.06 10.00
N LEU A 344 -9.70 31.28 11.01
CA LEU A 344 -9.16 31.80 12.27
C LEU A 344 -7.76 32.40 12.12
N ASN A 345 -6.96 31.88 11.18
CA ASN A 345 -5.54 32.19 11.03
C ASN A 345 -5.24 33.03 9.78
N THR A 346 -4.96 32.39 8.65
CA THR A 346 -4.51 33.04 7.40
C THR A 346 -5.50 34.04 6.83
N ALA A 347 -6.81 33.76 6.88
CA ALA A 347 -7.82 34.69 6.38
C ALA A 347 -7.92 35.95 7.26
N LYS A 348 -7.89 35.78 8.58
CA LYS A 348 -7.85 36.88 9.54
C LYS A 348 -6.58 37.72 9.37
N ALA A 349 -5.45 37.05 9.19
CA ALA A 349 -4.16 37.68 8.91
C ALA A 349 -4.15 38.51 7.62
N ALA A 350 -4.91 38.09 6.61
CA ALA A 350 -5.06 38.77 5.33
C ALA A 350 -6.08 39.92 5.37
N GLY A 351 -6.71 40.21 6.52
CA GLY A 351 -7.68 41.29 6.68
C GLY A 351 -9.09 40.94 6.19
N ILE A 352 -9.43 39.67 6.03
CA ILE A 352 -10.77 39.26 5.59
C ILE A 352 -11.77 39.41 6.74
N GLU A 353 -12.61 40.44 6.68
CA GLU A 353 -13.72 40.61 7.62
C GLU A 353 -14.77 39.51 7.46
N GLY A 354 -15.25 38.95 8.57
CA GLY A 354 -16.24 37.86 8.57
C GLY A 354 -15.72 36.54 8.01
N ALA A 355 -14.41 36.26 8.13
CA ALA A 355 -13.77 35.08 7.54
C ALA A 355 -14.45 33.73 7.86
N VAL A 356 -14.90 33.53 9.11
CA VAL A 356 -15.55 32.27 9.54
C VAL A 356 -16.83 31.99 8.74
N GLU A 357 -17.62 33.03 8.44
CA GLU A 357 -18.84 32.92 7.63
C GLU A 357 -18.52 32.72 6.14
N LYS A 358 -17.56 33.49 5.62
CA LYS A 358 -17.21 33.47 4.19
C LYS A 358 -16.51 32.18 3.76
N LEU A 359 -15.78 31.52 4.66
CA LEU A 359 -15.04 30.30 4.36
C LEU A 359 -15.82 29.01 4.70
N ARG A 360 -17.11 29.10 5.03
CA ARG A 360 -17.95 27.90 5.24
C ARG A 360 -17.86 26.95 4.03
N PRO A 361 -17.90 25.62 4.24
CA PRO A 361 -18.00 24.66 3.15
C PRO A 361 -19.22 24.95 2.26
N ARG A 362 -19.08 24.76 0.94
CA ARG A 362 -20.21 24.85 0.03
C ARG A 362 -21.04 23.57 0.16
N GLN A 363 -22.36 23.69 0.11
CA GLN A 363 -23.26 22.53 0.10
C GLN A 363 -22.90 21.60 -1.07
N PRO A 364 -22.87 20.26 -0.88
CA PRO A 364 -23.47 19.48 0.22
C PRO A 364 -22.55 19.21 1.44
N TYR A 365 -21.37 19.85 1.55
CA TYR A 365 -20.44 19.58 2.65
C TYR A 365 -20.91 20.20 3.98
N VAL A 366 -20.80 19.43 5.07
CA VAL A 366 -21.22 19.82 6.43
C VAL A 366 -20.08 20.56 7.15
N GLU A 367 -20.43 21.51 8.02
CA GLU A 367 -19.48 22.20 8.88
C GLU A 367 -18.90 21.30 9.98
N PRO A 368 -17.73 21.63 10.55
CA PRO A 368 -17.22 20.91 11.72
C PRO A 368 -18.16 21.07 12.92
N SER A 369 -18.29 20.02 13.72
CA SER A 369 -19.05 20.04 14.98
C SER A 369 -18.46 21.06 15.97
N ALA A 370 -19.25 21.47 16.97
CA ALA A 370 -18.76 22.38 18.01
C ALA A 370 -17.53 21.82 18.76
N ALA A 371 -17.50 20.51 19.01
CA ALA A 371 -16.36 19.83 19.61
C ALA A 371 -15.12 19.88 18.71
N ALA A 372 -15.28 19.67 17.39
CA ALA A 372 -14.19 19.77 16.43
C ALA A 372 -13.65 21.21 16.32
N LYS A 373 -14.52 22.22 16.31
CA LYS A 373 -14.12 23.64 16.30
C LYS A 373 -13.27 24.00 17.53
N LYS A 374 -13.70 23.55 18.72
CA LYS A 374 -12.94 23.76 19.97
C LYS A 374 -11.55 23.10 19.92
N ALA A 375 -11.48 21.85 19.45
CA ALA A 375 -10.20 21.14 19.33
C ALA A 375 -9.22 21.84 18.37
N ILE A 376 -9.72 22.37 17.24
CA ILE A 376 -8.91 23.15 16.29
C ILE A 376 -8.34 24.40 16.96
N GLU A 377 -9.15 25.15 17.69
CA GLU A 377 -8.72 26.38 18.37
C GLU A 377 -7.63 26.11 19.42
N GLU A 378 -7.82 25.12 20.28
CA GLU A 378 -6.89 24.78 21.35
C GLU A 378 -5.55 24.29 20.81
N GLN A 379 -5.56 23.36 19.85
CA GLN A 379 -4.35 22.70 19.38
C GLN A 379 -3.55 23.53 18.37
N THR A 380 -4.17 24.52 17.70
CA THR A 380 -3.46 25.41 16.78
C THR A 380 -2.94 26.70 17.43
N ALA A 381 -3.32 26.99 18.68
CA ALA A 381 -3.02 28.25 19.35
C ALA A 381 -1.52 28.53 19.54
N GLU A 382 -0.72 27.50 19.86
CA GLU A 382 0.74 27.67 20.00
C GLU A 382 1.38 27.99 18.64
N LEU A 383 1.00 27.24 17.60
CA LEU A 383 1.56 27.42 16.26
C LEU A 383 1.16 28.77 15.64
N ALA A 384 -0.02 29.28 15.97
CA ALA A 384 -0.45 30.61 15.56
C ALA A 384 0.47 31.72 16.09
N LYS A 385 1.06 31.56 17.28
CA LYS A 385 2.06 32.50 17.82
C LYS A 385 3.34 32.45 17.00
N VAL A 386 3.82 31.24 16.67
CA VAL A 386 5.02 31.04 15.85
C VAL A 386 4.84 31.65 14.46
N GLU A 387 3.71 31.36 13.80
CA GLU A 387 3.37 31.92 12.49
C GLU A 387 3.30 33.46 12.50
N ALA A 388 2.84 34.06 13.61
CA ALA A 388 2.80 35.51 13.77
C ALA A 388 4.20 36.12 13.94
N THR A 389 5.09 35.48 14.70
CA THR A 389 6.50 35.90 14.84
C THR A 389 7.22 35.88 13.48
N LEU A 390 7.14 34.76 12.75
CA LEU A 390 7.74 34.62 11.41
C LEU A 390 7.21 35.66 10.42
N ARG A 391 5.96 36.11 10.59
CA ARG A 391 5.38 37.18 9.78
C ARG A 391 5.91 38.56 10.14
N GLY A 392 6.19 38.82 11.41
CA GLY A 392 6.79 40.06 11.88
C GLY A 392 8.21 40.22 11.35
N GLU A 393 9.00 39.16 11.40
CA GLU A 393 10.38 39.12 10.89
C GLU A 393 10.45 39.40 9.39
N ALA A 394 9.60 38.75 8.58
CA ALA A 394 9.53 38.99 7.14
C ALA A 394 9.12 40.44 6.78
N LYS A 395 8.28 41.09 7.59
CA LYS A 395 7.94 42.51 7.39
C LYS A 395 9.12 43.43 7.68
N ALA A 396 9.91 43.12 8.70
CA ALA A 396 11.10 43.90 9.07
C ALA A 396 12.21 43.81 8.00
N GLU A 397 12.40 42.63 7.40
CA GLU A 397 13.35 42.44 6.28
C GLU A 397 12.96 43.24 5.04
N LEU A 398 11.66 43.26 4.67
CA LEU A 398 11.15 44.04 3.54
C LEU A 398 11.27 45.55 3.75
N THR A 399 11.15 46.04 4.99
CA THR A 399 11.33 47.47 5.31
C THR A 399 12.80 47.89 5.39
N ASN A 400 13.71 46.99 5.75
CA ASN A 400 15.14 47.29 5.81
C ASN A 400 15.82 47.19 4.42
N GLY A 401 15.34 46.31 3.54
CA GLY A 401 15.87 46.16 2.17
C GLY A 401 15.58 47.33 1.22
N SER A 402 14.65 48.23 1.55
CA SER A 402 14.30 49.41 0.73
C SER A 402 15.12 50.67 1.02
N THR A 403 16.05 50.62 2.00
CA THR A 403 16.88 51.78 2.38
C THR A 403 18.29 51.80 1.80
N ASN A 404 18.71 50.74 1.09
CA ASN A 404 20.06 50.63 0.47
C ASN A 404 20.06 50.81 -1.06
N GLY A 405 19.04 51.48 -1.61
CA GLY A 405 18.95 51.78 -3.04
C GLY A 405 18.46 53.20 -3.28
N ALA A 406 19.31 54.19 -2.99
CA ALA A 406 19.21 55.55 -3.49
C ALA A 406 20.63 56.11 -3.72
#